data_AF-X1USF8-F1
#
_entry.id   AF-X1USF8-F1
#
_cell.length_a   1.000
_cell.length_b   1.000
_cell.length_c   1.000
_cell.angle_alpha   90.00
_cell.angle_beta   90.00
_cell.angle_gamma   90.00
#
_symmetry.space_group_name_H-M   'P 1'
#
loop_
_entity.id
_entity.type
_entity.pdbx_description
1 polymer ?
#
loop_
_entity_poly.entity_id
_entity_poly.type
_entity_poly.pdbx_seq_one_letter_code
_entity_poly.pdbx_strand_id
1 'polypeptide(L)'
;NNSHINPAHEEQVRAIIKEQSPSYFLGSIRVLLASDISDQPDAFHRTNAAVINGYIHDAMVRYLYRAEDDLRANLYTRPLMVGHSHGGTARVAKTRAIDTYSSGPVLGVLGAQLVGKAQGFSEVIAVDVGGTSLDIGIIRGGSHNYTLTPIISDLPVSVPMIVTHSVGMGGCSIVKLNNSGGVQVGPRSAGASPGPACFNRGGMEPTVTDADVALGFIDPNNFLGGKVLLDKDKAIASIK
;
A
#
# COMPACT_ATOMS: atom_id res chain seq x y z
N ASN A 1 -3.51 -11.08 27.38
CA ASN A 1 -2.41 -12.07 27.49
C ASN A 1 -2.95 -13.48 27.33
N ASN A 2 -2.20 -14.39 26.70
CA ASN A 2 -2.52 -15.82 26.46
C ASN A 2 -3.77 -16.16 25.62
N SER A 3 -4.44 -15.17 25.04
CA SER A 3 -5.62 -15.36 24.19
C SER A 3 -5.35 -16.07 22.86
N HIS A 4 -4.08 -16.20 22.46
CA HIS A 4 -3.67 -17.04 21.33
C HIS A 4 -3.84 -18.54 21.60
N ILE A 5 -3.79 -18.98 22.87
CA ILE A 5 -4.06 -20.37 23.28
C ILE A 5 -5.52 -20.55 23.65
N ASN A 6 -6.07 -19.61 24.43
CA ASN A 6 -7.46 -19.68 24.89
C ASN A 6 -8.15 -18.30 24.74
N PRO A 7 -8.92 -18.09 23.66
CA PRO A 7 -9.56 -16.80 23.39
C PRO A 7 -10.81 -16.54 24.23
N ALA A 8 -11.24 -17.46 25.10
CA ALA A 8 -12.52 -17.39 25.80
C ALA A 8 -12.79 -16.05 26.50
N HIS A 9 -11.79 -15.47 27.16
CA HIS A 9 -11.96 -14.17 27.81
C HIS A 9 -12.06 -13.00 26.80
N GLU A 10 -11.35 -13.05 25.67
CA GLU A 10 -11.51 -12.05 24.60
C GLU A 10 -12.93 -12.13 24.01
N GLU A 11 -13.42 -13.35 23.78
CA GLU A 11 -14.78 -13.59 23.27
C GLU A 11 -15.87 -13.13 24.25
N GLN A 12 -15.70 -13.40 25.54
CA GLN A 12 -16.60 -12.94 26.59
C GLN A 12 -16.66 -11.41 26.67
N VAL A 13 -15.50 -10.72 26.61
CA VAL A 13 -15.47 -9.25 26.58
C VAL A 13 -16.21 -8.71 25.35
N ARG A 14 -16.00 -9.31 24.16
CA ARG A 14 -16.74 -8.93 22.95
C ARG A 14 -18.25 -9.14 23.10
N ALA A 15 -18.68 -10.22 23.75
CA ALA A 15 -20.09 -10.50 23.99
C ALA A 15 -20.71 -9.41 24.89
N ILE A 16 -20.05 -9.07 26.00
CA ILE A 16 -20.51 -8.01 26.93
C ILE A 16 -20.62 -6.66 26.21
N ILE A 17 -19.62 -6.29 25.40
CA ILE A 17 -19.66 -5.03 24.65
C ILE A 17 -20.84 -5.01 23.66
N LYS A 18 -21.09 -6.13 22.97
CA LYS A 18 -22.21 -6.25 22.02
C LYS A 18 -23.58 -6.27 22.68
N GLU A 19 -23.67 -6.72 23.93
CA GLU A 19 -24.90 -6.63 24.72
C GLU A 19 -25.23 -5.18 25.09
N GLN A 20 -24.21 -4.39 25.46
CA GLN A 20 -24.37 -2.98 25.84
C GLN A 20 -24.48 -2.05 24.63
N SER A 21 -23.92 -2.44 23.48
CA SER A 21 -24.01 -1.71 22.22
C SER A 21 -24.43 -2.63 21.05
N PRO A 22 -25.72 -3.05 21.01
CA PRO A 22 -26.25 -3.88 19.93
C PRO A 22 -26.15 -3.21 18.56
N SER A 23 -26.10 -4.02 17.50
CA SER A 23 -25.88 -3.55 16.13
C SER A 23 -26.94 -2.61 15.56
N TYR A 24 -28.12 -2.54 16.18
CA TYR A 24 -29.21 -1.64 15.81
C TYR A 24 -29.13 -0.28 16.52
N PHE A 25 -28.17 -0.06 17.43
CA PHE A 25 -27.91 1.24 18.02
C PHE A 25 -26.96 2.07 17.15
N LEU A 26 -27.20 3.38 17.09
CA LEU A 26 -26.32 4.33 16.39
C LEU A 26 -24.90 4.35 17.00
N GLY A 27 -24.78 4.07 18.30
CA GLY A 27 -23.51 3.95 19.01
C GLY A 27 -22.84 2.57 18.91
N SER A 28 -23.34 1.66 18.06
CA SER A 28 -22.74 0.34 17.85
C SER A 28 -21.29 0.46 17.43
N ILE A 29 -20.39 -0.12 18.21
CA ILE A 29 -18.96 -0.15 17.90
C ILE A 29 -18.54 -1.53 17.39
N ARG A 30 -17.59 -1.55 16.47
CA ARG A 30 -16.96 -2.79 16.01
C ARG A 30 -15.93 -3.24 17.04
N VAL A 31 -15.99 -4.51 17.43
CA VAL A 31 -15.03 -5.14 18.35
C VAL A 31 -14.23 -6.18 17.59
N LEU A 32 -12.92 -5.97 17.52
CA LEU A 32 -11.95 -6.88 16.92
C LEU A 32 -11.14 -7.54 18.03
N LEU A 33 -11.01 -8.86 17.95
CA LEU A 33 -10.21 -9.62 18.89
C LEU A 33 -8.79 -9.79 18.35
N ALA A 34 -7.79 -9.66 19.21
CA ALA A 34 -6.42 -9.89 18.78
C ALA A 34 -6.19 -11.37 18.42
N SER A 35 -6.91 -12.30 19.08
CA SER A 35 -6.90 -13.72 18.72
C SER A 35 -7.50 -14.02 17.34
N ASP A 36 -8.41 -13.17 16.83
CA ASP A 36 -8.96 -13.33 15.47
C ASP A 36 -7.97 -12.87 14.39
N ILE A 37 -6.99 -12.03 14.75
CA ILE A 37 -6.00 -11.45 13.82
C ILE A 37 -4.70 -12.24 13.81
N SER A 38 -4.22 -12.70 14.95
CA SER A 38 -2.99 -13.51 15.01
C SER A 38 -2.98 -14.44 16.23
N ASP A 39 -2.45 -15.63 16.00
CA ASP A 39 -2.29 -16.74 16.94
C ASP A 39 -0.88 -16.82 17.55
N GLN A 40 -0.05 -15.79 17.32
CA GLN A 40 1.32 -15.77 17.82
C GLN A 40 1.38 -15.52 19.34
N PRO A 41 2.41 -16.01 20.05
CA PRO A 41 2.45 -15.90 21.51
C PRO A 41 2.65 -14.46 22.02
N ASP A 42 3.32 -13.61 21.25
CA ASP A 42 3.66 -12.24 21.63
C ASP A 42 2.41 -11.34 21.69
N ALA A 43 2.03 -10.94 22.89
CA ALA A 43 0.86 -10.10 23.12
C ALA A 43 1.03 -8.66 22.58
N PHE A 44 2.24 -8.12 22.58
CA PHE A 44 2.53 -6.78 22.08
C PHE A 44 2.36 -6.72 20.56
N HIS A 45 3.00 -7.65 19.84
CA HIS A 45 2.88 -7.73 18.37
C HIS A 45 1.45 -8.07 17.90
N ARG A 46 0.71 -8.90 18.65
CA ARG A 46 -0.70 -9.18 18.37
C ARG A 46 -1.60 -7.99 18.58
N THR A 47 -1.37 -7.24 19.66
CA THR A 47 -2.14 -6.02 19.95
C THR A 47 -1.91 -4.99 18.84
N ASN A 48 -0.66 -4.78 18.41
CA ASN A 48 -0.33 -3.91 17.29
C ASN A 48 -1.04 -4.34 15.99
N ALA A 49 -1.04 -5.63 15.69
CA ALA A 49 -1.74 -6.17 14.52
C ALA A 49 -3.26 -5.90 14.57
N ALA A 50 -3.89 -6.08 15.73
CA ALA A 50 -5.31 -5.82 15.93
C ALA A 50 -5.64 -4.33 15.80
N VAL A 51 -4.81 -3.45 16.37
CA VAL A 51 -4.95 -1.99 16.29
C VAL A 51 -4.81 -1.52 14.83
N ILE A 52 -3.76 -1.94 14.13
CA ILE A 52 -3.55 -1.59 12.72
C ILE A 52 -4.71 -2.09 11.88
N ASN A 53 -5.11 -3.36 12.04
CA ASN A 53 -6.25 -3.91 11.31
C ASN A 53 -7.50 -3.07 11.56
N GLY A 54 -7.83 -2.74 12.81
CA GLY A 54 -8.98 -1.92 13.15
C GLY A 54 -8.94 -0.51 12.56
N TYR A 55 -7.77 0.14 12.58
CA TYR A 55 -7.57 1.49 12.05
C TYR A 55 -7.88 1.58 10.55
N ILE A 56 -7.41 0.61 9.76
CA ILE A 56 -7.60 0.62 8.29
C ILE A 56 -8.91 -0.04 7.85
N HIS A 57 -9.55 -0.83 8.71
CA HIS A 57 -10.65 -1.71 8.35
C HIS A 57 -11.83 -1.00 7.68
N ASP A 58 -12.32 0.09 8.27
CA ASP A 58 -13.52 0.76 7.74
C ASP A 58 -13.27 1.45 6.39
N ALA A 59 -12.06 1.97 6.17
CA ALA A 59 -11.67 2.51 4.87
C ALA A 59 -11.63 1.41 3.80
N MET A 60 -11.03 0.27 4.14
CA MET A 60 -10.92 -0.88 3.23
C MET A 60 -12.27 -1.51 2.91
N VAL A 61 -13.16 -1.68 3.91
CA VAL A 61 -14.52 -2.20 3.72
C VAL A 61 -15.28 -1.33 2.73
N ARG A 62 -15.32 -0.01 2.94
CA ARG A 62 -16.01 0.91 2.04
C ARG A 62 -15.48 0.83 0.61
N TYR A 63 -14.17 0.75 0.45
CA TYR A 63 -13.52 0.70 -0.86
C TYR A 63 -13.78 -0.62 -1.59
N LEU A 64 -13.51 -1.76 -0.95
CA LEU A 64 -13.57 -3.08 -1.58
C LEU A 64 -15.00 -3.52 -1.88
N TYR A 65 -15.95 -3.27 -0.98
CA TYR A 65 -17.35 -3.60 -1.26
C TYR A 65 -17.94 -2.70 -2.34
N ARG A 66 -17.58 -1.40 -2.38
CA ARG A 66 -17.99 -0.53 -3.49
C ARG A 66 -17.49 -1.06 -4.83
N ALA A 67 -16.22 -1.48 -4.90
CA ALA A 67 -15.67 -2.08 -6.11
C ALA A 67 -16.38 -3.40 -6.50
N GLU A 68 -16.73 -4.24 -5.52
CA GLU A 68 -17.52 -5.46 -5.76
C GLU A 68 -18.93 -5.12 -6.28
N ASP A 69 -19.61 -4.14 -5.69
CA ASP A 69 -20.95 -3.69 -6.11
C ASP A 69 -20.91 -3.10 -7.53
N ASP A 70 -19.91 -2.28 -7.85
CA ASP A 70 -19.72 -1.71 -9.19
C ASP A 70 -19.55 -2.82 -10.24
N LEU A 71 -18.79 -3.89 -9.92
CA LEU A 71 -18.66 -5.05 -10.79
C LEU A 71 -20.00 -5.77 -10.99
N ARG A 72 -20.79 -5.95 -9.93
CA ARG A 72 -22.11 -6.59 -10.00
C ARG A 72 -23.10 -5.78 -10.82
N ALA A 73 -23.10 -4.46 -10.66
CA ALA A 73 -23.91 -3.54 -11.46
C ALA A 73 -23.58 -3.63 -12.97
N ASN A 74 -22.32 -3.95 -13.29
CA ASN A 74 -21.84 -4.18 -14.65
C ASN A 74 -21.90 -5.66 -15.09
N LEU A 75 -22.79 -6.46 -14.48
CA LEU A 75 -23.07 -7.86 -14.84
C LEU A 75 -21.89 -8.84 -14.65
N TYR A 76 -20.83 -8.45 -13.94
CA TYR A 76 -19.75 -9.36 -13.59
C TYR A 76 -20.17 -10.28 -12.44
N THR A 77 -20.21 -11.59 -12.70
CA THR A 77 -20.78 -12.57 -11.77
C THR A 77 -19.77 -13.33 -10.91
N ARG A 78 -18.47 -13.22 -11.22
CA ARG A 78 -17.42 -13.97 -10.52
C ARG A 78 -16.99 -13.23 -9.25
N PRO A 79 -16.36 -13.93 -8.28
CA PRO A 79 -15.86 -13.28 -7.07
C PRO A 79 -14.76 -12.25 -7.40
N LEU A 80 -14.79 -11.11 -6.70
CA LEU A 80 -13.65 -10.18 -6.66
C LEU A 80 -12.59 -10.74 -5.71
N MET A 81 -11.39 -10.96 -6.23
CA MET A 81 -10.24 -11.44 -5.46
C MET A 81 -9.33 -10.27 -5.10
N VAL A 82 -8.96 -10.20 -3.82
CA VAL A 82 -8.09 -9.18 -3.24
C VAL A 82 -6.71 -9.78 -3.02
N GLY A 83 -5.68 -9.09 -3.49
CA GLY A 83 -4.28 -9.44 -3.25
C GLY A 83 -3.87 -9.20 -1.81
N HIS A 84 -3.09 -10.12 -1.26
CA HIS A 84 -2.59 -10.01 0.11
C HIS A 84 -1.06 -9.81 0.14
N SER A 85 -0.58 -9.15 1.18
CA SER A 85 0.83 -8.90 1.55
C SER A 85 1.63 -10.19 1.76
N HIS A 86 0.92 -11.29 1.91
CA HIS A 86 1.44 -12.62 2.07
C HIS A 86 1.48 -13.39 0.73
N GLY A 87 1.27 -12.70 -0.40
CA GLY A 87 1.34 -13.26 -1.75
C GLY A 87 0.13 -14.08 -2.22
N GLY A 88 -0.82 -14.34 -1.32
CA GLY A 88 -2.07 -15.02 -1.65
C GLY A 88 -3.16 -14.06 -2.12
N THR A 89 -4.34 -14.62 -2.37
CA THR A 89 -5.55 -13.84 -2.64
C THR A 89 -6.74 -14.41 -1.88
N ALA A 90 -7.71 -13.57 -1.54
CA ALA A 90 -8.98 -14.01 -0.97
C ALA A 90 -10.15 -13.16 -1.51
N ARG A 91 -11.39 -13.63 -1.29
CA ARG A 91 -12.57 -12.80 -1.55
C ARG A 91 -12.64 -11.65 -0.56
N VAL A 92 -13.27 -10.54 -0.93
CA VAL A 92 -13.48 -9.36 -0.07
C VAL A 92 -13.94 -9.75 1.34
N ALA A 93 -14.97 -10.59 1.44
CA ALA A 93 -15.54 -11.05 2.71
C ALA A 93 -14.61 -11.94 3.59
N LYS A 94 -13.46 -12.36 3.07
CA LYS A 94 -12.46 -13.20 3.74
C LYS A 94 -11.10 -12.53 3.87
N THR A 95 -10.99 -11.26 3.50
CA THR A 95 -9.76 -10.47 3.62
C THR A 95 -9.76 -9.72 4.95
N ARG A 96 -8.69 -9.87 5.74
CA ARG A 96 -8.42 -8.97 6.87
C ARG A 96 -7.74 -7.73 6.30
N ALA A 97 -8.07 -6.57 6.82
CA ALA A 97 -7.57 -5.33 6.24
C ALA A 97 -6.04 -5.22 6.36
N ILE A 98 -5.45 -5.74 7.45
CA ILE A 98 -3.99 -5.82 7.62
C ILE A 98 -3.30 -6.68 6.55
N ASP A 99 -3.99 -7.69 5.99
CA ASP A 99 -3.43 -8.51 4.91
C ASP A 99 -3.30 -7.72 3.60
N THR A 100 -3.96 -6.57 3.45
CA THR A 100 -3.86 -5.77 2.22
C THR A 100 -2.71 -4.77 2.23
N TYR A 101 -2.05 -4.60 3.38
CA TYR A 101 -0.96 -3.64 3.55
C TYR A 101 0.22 -3.98 2.62
N SER A 102 0.63 -3.05 1.75
CA SER A 102 1.69 -3.28 0.75
C SER A 102 1.42 -4.47 -0.20
N SER A 103 0.15 -4.85 -0.40
CA SER A 103 -0.20 -5.97 -1.30
C SER A 103 0.21 -5.74 -2.76
N GLY A 104 0.15 -4.51 -3.26
CA GLY A 104 0.56 -4.15 -4.62
C GLY A 104 2.04 -4.47 -4.90
N PRO A 105 2.99 -3.85 -4.18
CA PRO A 105 4.41 -4.16 -4.32
C PRO A 105 4.73 -5.64 -4.17
N VAL A 106 4.12 -6.32 -3.20
CA VAL A 106 4.30 -7.76 -2.98
C VAL A 106 3.92 -8.57 -4.22
N LEU A 107 2.78 -8.29 -4.84
CA LEU A 107 2.38 -8.96 -6.08
C LEU A 107 3.33 -8.64 -7.24
N GLY A 108 3.89 -7.43 -7.29
CA GLY A 108 4.95 -7.05 -8.23
C GLY A 108 6.20 -7.92 -8.07
N VAL A 109 6.65 -8.16 -6.82
CA VAL A 109 7.76 -9.09 -6.52
C VAL A 109 7.46 -10.50 -6.99
N LEU A 110 6.26 -11.01 -6.75
CA LEU A 110 5.86 -12.34 -7.24
C LEU A 110 5.84 -12.43 -8.76
N GLY A 111 5.38 -11.37 -9.44
CA GLY A 111 5.45 -11.25 -10.89
C GLY A 111 6.89 -11.27 -11.40
N ALA A 112 7.77 -10.49 -10.79
CA ALA A 112 9.20 -10.45 -11.11
C ALA A 112 9.88 -11.80 -10.87
N GLN A 113 9.52 -12.53 -9.82
CA GLN A 113 10.01 -13.88 -9.57
C GLN A 113 9.59 -14.85 -10.67
N LEU A 114 8.33 -14.78 -11.11
CA LEU A 114 7.82 -15.63 -12.19
C LEU A 114 8.52 -15.34 -13.51
N VAL A 115 8.68 -14.06 -13.87
CA VAL A 115 9.40 -13.64 -15.09
C VAL A 115 10.87 -14.03 -15.00
N GLY A 116 11.52 -13.75 -13.87
CA GLY A 116 12.93 -14.09 -13.64
C GLY A 116 13.18 -15.59 -13.82
N LYS A 117 12.36 -16.43 -13.19
CA LYS A 117 12.43 -17.89 -13.35
C LYS A 117 12.26 -18.32 -14.81
N ALA A 118 11.31 -17.74 -15.53
CA ALA A 118 11.09 -18.05 -16.95
C ALA A 118 12.28 -17.66 -17.83
N GLN A 119 13.04 -16.64 -17.43
CA GLN A 119 14.25 -16.19 -18.12
C GLN A 119 15.55 -16.84 -17.58
N GLY A 120 15.45 -17.77 -16.62
CA GLY A 120 16.61 -18.45 -16.03
C GLY A 120 17.39 -17.64 -14.99
N PHE A 121 16.82 -16.53 -14.49
CA PHE A 121 17.42 -15.73 -13.41
C PHE A 121 16.94 -16.19 -12.03
N SER A 122 17.88 -16.48 -11.13
CA SER A 122 17.62 -16.77 -9.72
C SER A 122 17.82 -15.55 -8.80
N GLU A 123 18.54 -14.54 -9.28
CA GLU A 123 18.80 -13.30 -8.56
C GLU A 123 18.07 -12.16 -9.29
N VAL A 124 17.05 -11.59 -8.68
CA VAL A 124 16.23 -10.53 -9.28
C VAL A 124 15.97 -9.45 -8.25
N ILE A 125 16.15 -8.19 -8.65
CA ILE A 125 15.71 -7.02 -7.90
C ILE A 125 14.52 -6.44 -8.66
N ALA A 126 13.35 -6.48 -8.03
CA ALA A 126 12.16 -5.81 -8.53
C ALA A 126 12.17 -4.37 -8.01
N VAL A 127 12.05 -3.39 -8.92
CA VAL A 127 11.95 -1.97 -8.57
C VAL A 127 10.71 -1.41 -9.24
N ASP A 128 9.75 -0.95 -8.44
CA ASP A 128 8.55 -0.25 -8.89
C ASP A 128 8.64 1.21 -8.48
N VAL A 129 8.59 2.12 -9.45
CA VAL A 129 8.67 3.56 -9.21
C VAL A 129 7.33 4.19 -9.57
N GLY A 130 6.57 4.57 -8.55
CA GLY A 130 5.31 5.27 -8.69
C GLY A 130 5.47 6.79 -8.68
N GLY A 131 4.33 7.48 -8.53
CA GLY A 131 4.32 8.93 -8.33
C GLY A 131 4.85 9.35 -6.97
N THR A 132 4.62 8.58 -5.92
CA THR A 132 4.93 8.99 -4.53
C THR A 132 6.02 8.15 -3.87
N SER A 133 6.10 6.88 -4.25
CA SER A 133 6.96 5.88 -3.61
C SER A 133 7.73 5.07 -4.65
N LEU A 134 8.82 4.50 -4.17
CA LEU A 134 9.63 3.53 -4.86
C LEU A 134 9.65 2.29 -3.99
N ASP A 135 9.23 1.16 -4.55
CA ASP A 135 9.13 -0.11 -3.85
C ASP A 135 10.14 -1.11 -4.43
N ILE A 136 10.91 -1.73 -3.54
CA ILE A 136 11.98 -2.69 -3.89
C ILE A 136 11.65 -4.05 -3.29
N GLY A 137 11.76 -5.09 -4.11
CA GLY A 137 11.77 -6.47 -3.66
C GLY A 137 13.00 -7.22 -4.13
N ILE A 138 13.46 -8.16 -3.31
CA ILE A 138 14.67 -8.94 -3.58
C ILE A 138 14.28 -10.42 -3.67
N ILE A 139 14.65 -11.04 -4.79
CA ILE A 139 14.55 -12.47 -5.03
C ILE A 139 15.98 -13.01 -5.11
N ARG A 140 16.27 -13.99 -4.27
CA ARG A 140 17.58 -14.64 -4.17
C ARG A 140 17.41 -16.15 -4.23
N GLY A 141 18.23 -16.84 -5.00
CA GLY A 141 18.07 -18.28 -5.22
C GLY A 141 16.70 -18.67 -5.79
N GLY A 142 16.05 -17.77 -6.54
CA GLY A 142 14.73 -17.99 -7.13
C GLY A 142 13.56 -17.88 -6.15
N SER A 143 13.80 -17.38 -4.93
CA SER A 143 12.78 -17.26 -3.87
C SER A 143 12.75 -15.85 -3.29
N HIS A 144 11.56 -15.35 -2.95
CA HIS A 144 11.37 -14.12 -2.19
C HIS A 144 11.51 -14.38 -0.69
N ASN A 145 11.79 -13.32 0.09
CA ASN A 145 11.90 -13.42 1.54
C ASN A 145 10.58 -13.08 2.24
N TYR A 146 10.39 -13.69 3.40
CA TYR A 146 9.29 -13.42 4.31
C TYR A 146 9.82 -12.97 5.67
N THR A 147 9.04 -12.16 6.37
CA THR A 147 9.25 -11.87 7.78
C THR A 147 8.01 -12.28 8.59
N LEU A 148 8.24 -12.91 9.74
CA LEU A 148 7.18 -13.26 10.69
C LEU A 148 6.78 -12.08 11.58
N THR A 149 7.67 -11.09 11.71
CA THR A 149 7.47 -9.91 12.53
C THR A 149 7.77 -8.64 11.73
N PRO A 150 6.95 -8.30 10.71
CA PRO A 150 7.12 -7.07 9.96
C PRO A 150 6.86 -5.85 10.84
N ILE A 151 7.44 -4.71 10.45
CA ILE A 151 7.21 -3.41 11.08
C ILE A 151 6.33 -2.58 10.14
N ILE A 152 5.18 -2.14 10.63
CA ILE A 152 4.23 -1.28 9.91
C ILE A 152 4.13 0.03 10.68
N SER A 153 4.51 1.15 10.06
CA SER A 153 4.51 2.47 10.72
C SER A 153 5.16 2.45 12.11
N ASP A 154 6.37 1.89 12.19
CA ASP A 154 7.16 1.70 13.42
C ASP A 154 6.56 0.74 14.47
N LEU A 155 5.45 0.06 14.15
CA LEU A 155 4.83 -0.94 15.01
C LEU A 155 5.17 -2.34 14.51
N PRO A 156 5.91 -3.16 15.30
CA PRO A 156 6.10 -4.56 14.98
C PRO A 156 4.78 -5.32 15.14
N VAL A 157 4.41 -6.11 14.12
CA VAL A 157 3.17 -6.89 14.08
C VAL A 157 3.46 -8.38 13.95
N SER A 158 2.49 -9.20 14.32
CA SER A 158 2.57 -10.67 14.32
C SER A 158 1.86 -11.33 13.13
N VAL A 159 1.82 -10.63 11.99
CA VAL A 159 1.23 -11.12 10.74
C VAL A 159 2.34 -11.30 9.72
N PRO A 160 2.64 -12.53 9.27
CA PRO A 160 3.71 -12.77 8.31
C PRO A 160 3.46 -12.04 6.97
N MET A 161 4.50 -11.42 6.41
CA MET A 161 4.44 -10.71 5.12
C MET A 161 5.69 -10.92 4.27
N ILE A 162 5.51 -10.85 2.95
CA ILE A 162 6.64 -10.79 2.00
C ILE A 162 7.41 -9.49 2.23
N VAL A 163 8.73 -9.58 2.25
CA VAL A 163 9.59 -8.41 2.49
C VAL A 163 9.65 -7.53 1.25
N THR A 164 9.16 -6.30 1.39
CA THR A 164 9.32 -5.21 0.43
C THR A 164 9.88 -3.99 1.15
N HIS A 165 10.78 -3.25 0.51
CA HIS A 165 11.30 -1.99 1.02
C HIS A 165 10.67 -0.83 0.26
N SER A 166 10.00 0.07 0.97
CA SER A 166 9.43 1.28 0.37
C SER A 166 10.27 2.49 0.73
N VAL A 167 10.60 3.31 -0.27
CA VAL A 167 11.29 4.58 -0.13
C VAL A 167 10.34 5.67 -0.60
N GLY A 168 10.23 6.76 0.16
CA GLY A 168 9.42 7.94 -0.18
C GLY A 168 10.00 8.78 -1.31
N MET A 169 10.23 8.16 -2.46
CA MET A 169 10.79 8.77 -3.65
C MET A 169 10.04 8.26 -4.88
N GLY A 170 9.52 9.16 -5.72
CA GLY A 170 8.80 8.82 -6.93
C GLY A 170 8.74 10.00 -7.88
N GLY A 171 7.97 9.88 -8.96
CA GLY A 171 7.86 10.93 -9.98
C GLY A 171 7.39 12.30 -9.44
N CYS A 172 6.50 12.31 -8.46
CA CYS A 172 5.96 13.50 -7.83
C CYS A 172 6.78 13.96 -6.62
N SER A 173 7.93 13.35 -6.32
CA SER A 173 8.79 13.83 -5.23
C SER A 173 9.34 15.21 -5.56
N ILE A 174 9.21 16.14 -4.60
CA ILE A 174 9.64 17.52 -4.76
C ILE A 174 11.17 17.57 -4.72
N VAL A 175 11.75 18.29 -5.67
CA VAL A 175 13.17 18.55 -5.78
C VAL A 175 13.46 19.93 -5.20
N LYS A 176 14.44 20.05 -4.31
CA LYS A 176 14.85 21.32 -3.73
C LYS A 176 16.35 21.36 -3.48
N LEU A 177 16.89 22.56 -3.30
CA LEU A 177 18.24 22.72 -2.76
C LEU A 177 18.21 22.57 -1.23
N ASN A 178 19.17 21.83 -0.69
CA ASN A 178 19.41 21.78 0.75
C ASN A 178 20.24 22.99 1.20
N ASN A 179 20.42 23.14 2.51
CA ASN A 179 21.16 24.27 3.09
C ASN A 179 22.64 24.33 2.67
N SER A 180 23.18 23.23 2.12
CA SER A 180 24.55 23.14 1.61
C SER A 180 24.64 23.35 0.10
N GLY A 181 23.53 23.72 -0.57
CA GLY A 181 23.47 23.91 -2.03
C GLY A 181 23.39 22.61 -2.84
N GLY A 182 23.28 21.45 -2.19
CA GLY A 182 23.07 20.17 -2.86
C GLY A 182 21.61 19.92 -3.23
N VAL A 183 21.37 19.14 -4.28
CA VAL A 183 20.02 18.75 -4.69
C VAL A 183 19.49 17.66 -3.74
N GLN A 184 18.29 17.87 -3.22
CA GLN A 184 17.55 16.92 -2.39
C GLN A 184 16.22 16.59 -3.07
N VAL A 185 15.93 15.29 -3.22
CA VAL A 185 14.66 14.78 -3.75
C VAL A 185 13.84 14.18 -2.60
N GLY A 186 12.61 14.64 -2.41
CA GLY A 186 11.75 14.21 -1.32
C GLY A 186 12.21 14.70 0.07
N PRO A 187 11.65 14.15 1.17
CA PRO A 187 10.59 13.13 1.20
C PRO A 187 9.20 13.70 0.88
N ARG A 188 9.06 15.03 0.77
CA ARG A 188 7.78 15.65 0.38
C ARG A 188 7.44 15.29 -1.07
N SER A 189 6.16 15.02 -1.32
CA SER A 189 5.61 14.74 -2.64
C SER A 189 4.50 15.72 -2.97
N ALA A 190 4.41 16.12 -4.23
CA ALA A 190 3.30 16.90 -4.77
C ALA A 190 2.01 16.05 -4.94
N GLY A 191 2.11 14.72 -4.79
CA GLY A 191 1.01 13.79 -4.96
C GLY A 191 0.42 13.81 -6.38
N ALA A 192 -0.82 13.34 -6.52
CA ALA A 192 -1.54 13.41 -7.81
C ALA A 192 -2.26 14.76 -8.03
N SER A 193 -2.48 15.52 -6.96
CA SER A 193 -3.14 16.83 -6.96
C SER A 193 -2.56 17.69 -5.82
N PRO A 194 -2.00 18.88 -6.10
CA PRO A 194 -1.90 19.52 -7.41
C PRO A 194 -0.94 18.81 -8.37
N GLY A 195 -0.04 17.95 -7.86
CA GLY A 195 0.91 17.17 -8.67
C GLY A 195 2.06 17.99 -9.26
N PRO A 196 2.88 17.37 -10.13
CA PRO A 196 3.95 18.03 -10.87
C PRO A 196 3.50 19.33 -11.57
N ALA A 197 4.41 20.29 -11.73
CA ALA A 197 4.09 21.56 -12.39
C ALA A 197 3.61 21.35 -13.85
N CYS A 198 4.22 20.39 -14.56
CA CYS A 198 3.83 19.96 -15.90
C CYS A 198 2.42 19.38 -15.99
N PHE A 199 1.80 18.95 -14.89
CA PHE A 199 0.41 18.49 -14.93
C PHE A 199 -0.59 19.64 -15.13
N ASN A 200 -0.13 20.89 -15.01
CA ASN A 200 -0.94 22.09 -15.23
C ASN A 200 -2.20 22.16 -14.35
N ARG A 201 -2.08 21.70 -13.09
CA ARG A 201 -3.17 21.67 -12.09
C ARG A 201 -2.94 22.62 -10.91
N GLY A 202 -2.04 23.59 -11.07
CA GLY A 202 -1.65 24.54 -10.03
C GLY A 202 -0.44 24.12 -9.20
N GLY A 203 0.23 23.01 -9.55
CA GLY A 203 1.52 22.64 -8.99
C GLY A 203 2.60 23.64 -9.41
N MET A 204 3.44 24.05 -8.47
CA MET A 204 4.50 25.06 -8.68
C MET A 204 5.88 24.61 -8.18
N GLU A 205 5.94 23.65 -7.25
CA GLU A 205 7.20 23.09 -6.76
C GLU A 205 7.75 22.09 -7.80
N PRO A 206 9.04 22.15 -8.17
CA PRO A 206 9.60 21.23 -9.17
C PRO A 206 9.64 19.79 -8.63
N THR A 207 9.33 18.83 -9.49
CA THR A 207 9.32 17.40 -9.17
C THR A 207 10.24 16.59 -10.09
N VAL A 208 10.46 15.31 -9.78
CA VAL A 208 11.22 14.38 -10.64
C VAL A 208 10.59 14.29 -12.03
N THR A 209 9.26 14.19 -12.12
CA THR A 209 8.54 14.17 -13.40
C THR A 209 8.71 15.48 -14.18
N ASP A 210 8.79 16.63 -13.51
CA ASP A 210 9.08 17.90 -14.20
C ASP A 210 10.48 17.88 -14.84
N ALA A 211 11.47 17.32 -14.14
CA ALA A 211 12.80 17.15 -14.69
C ALA A 211 12.80 16.18 -15.89
N ASP A 212 12.09 15.06 -15.81
CA ASP A 212 11.98 14.08 -16.89
C ASP A 212 11.32 14.66 -18.15
N VAL A 213 10.29 15.50 -17.99
CA VAL A 213 9.64 16.23 -19.08
C VAL A 213 10.56 17.30 -19.67
N ALA A 214 11.27 18.05 -18.82
CA ALA A 214 12.23 19.06 -19.27
C ALA A 214 13.35 18.44 -20.11
N LEU A 215 13.93 17.33 -19.65
CA LEU A 215 14.96 16.55 -20.33
C LEU A 215 14.46 15.80 -21.57
N GLY A 216 13.14 15.59 -21.69
CA GLY A 216 12.52 14.90 -22.82
C GLY A 216 12.49 13.38 -22.71
N PHE A 217 12.63 12.83 -21.51
CA PHE A 217 12.39 11.40 -21.25
C PHE A 217 10.91 11.05 -21.33
N ILE A 218 10.04 12.00 -21.01
CA ILE A 218 8.58 11.86 -21.13
C ILE A 218 8.10 12.75 -22.27
N ASP A 219 7.38 12.15 -23.24
CA ASP A 219 6.69 12.89 -24.30
C ASP A 219 5.48 13.64 -23.72
N PRO A 220 5.49 14.99 -23.72
CA PRO A 220 4.40 15.76 -23.15
C PRO A 220 3.06 15.59 -23.87
N ASN A 221 3.07 15.15 -25.14
CA ASN A 221 1.85 15.00 -25.94
C ASN A 221 1.22 13.61 -25.84
N ASN A 222 1.92 12.64 -25.24
CA ASN A 222 1.48 11.24 -25.21
C ASN A 222 1.44 10.64 -23.80
N PHE A 223 1.45 11.47 -22.75
CA PHE A 223 1.36 10.98 -21.38
C PHE A 223 0.00 10.30 -21.11
N LEU A 224 0.05 9.11 -20.49
CA LEU A 224 -1.10 8.21 -20.32
C LEU A 224 -1.85 7.90 -21.63
N GLY A 225 -1.11 7.77 -22.74
CA GLY A 225 -1.67 7.54 -24.07
C GLY A 225 -2.39 8.76 -24.65
N GLY A 226 -1.89 9.96 -24.35
CA GLY A 226 -2.44 11.24 -24.82
C GLY A 226 -3.65 11.74 -24.03
N LYS A 227 -4.06 11.05 -22.97
CA LYS A 227 -5.20 11.46 -22.12
C LYS A 227 -4.90 12.68 -21.26
N VAL A 228 -3.62 12.94 -21.01
CA VAL A 228 -3.15 14.09 -20.23
C VAL A 228 -2.03 14.75 -21.03
N LEU A 229 -2.24 16.00 -21.41
CA LEU A 229 -1.20 16.82 -22.03
C LEU A 229 -0.36 17.46 -20.92
N LEU A 230 0.95 17.33 -21.03
CA LEU A 230 1.89 17.92 -20.08
C LEU A 230 2.41 19.26 -20.61
N ASP A 231 2.55 20.22 -19.71
CA ASP A 231 3.09 21.55 -20.00
C ASP A 231 4.60 21.56 -19.73
N LYS A 232 5.40 21.38 -20.80
CA LYS A 232 6.86 21.35 -20.72
C LYS A 232 7.43 22.71 -20.28
N ASP A 233 6.82 23.82 -20.67
CA ASP A 233 7.29 25.14 -20.32
C ASP A 233 7.11 25.40 -18.82
N LYS A 234 6.00 24.92 -18.23
CA LYS A 234 5.80 24.94 -16.77
C LYS A 234 6.79 24.07 -16.01
N ALA A 235 7.10 22.87 -16.51
CA ALA A 235 8.18 22.07 -15.93
C ALA A 235 9.50 22.86 -15.89
N ILE A 236 9.92 23.41 -17.02
CA ILE A 236 11.16 24.19 -17.13
C ILE A 236 11.13 25.42 -16.22
N ALA A 237 9.99 26.13 -16.17
CA ALA A 237 9.84 27.31 -15.32
C ALA A 237 9.90 26.98 -13.83
N SER A 238 9.39 25.81 -13.40
CA SER A 238 9.43 25.41 -11.98
C SER A 238 10.84 25.03 -11.49
N ILE A 239 11.73 24.63 -12.41
CA ILE A 239 13.10 24.19 -12.10
C ILE A 239 14.08 25.37 -12.05
N LYS A 240 13.79 26.46 -12.77
CA LYS A 240 14.62 27.66 -12.84
C LYS A 240 14.44 28.57 -11.62
#